data_AF-A0A0F9J1T6-F1
#
_entry.id   AF-A0A0F9J1T6-F1
#
_cell.length_a   1.000
_cell.length_b   1.000
_cell.length_c   1.000
_cell.angle_alpha   90.00
_cell.angle_beta   90.00
_cell.angle_gamma   90.00
#
_symmetry.space_group_name_H-M   'P 1'
#
loop_
_entity.id
_entity.type
_entity.pdbx_description
1 polymer ?
#
loop_
_entity_poly.entity_id
_entity_poly.type
_entity_poly.pdbx_seq_one_letter_code
_entity_poly.pdbx_strand_id
1 'polypeptide(L)'
;MAYTFVQGGHVRVDLFYAGAKFRTKRVIDMLGAMFFMIPFAIVTWLYGWFFLWRHLVTPNPSASDRLDLLLRKSRLLKWNVETIGFSPNGFNGYFLFKVLLCAFCVMVILQAISTFYRSFLEFREGPESEGKYLDRDSLGEGEEAYEGTH
;
A
#
# COMPACT_ATOMS: atom_id res chain seq x y z
N MET A 1 8.23 4.02 5.47
CA MET A 1 8.32 3.91 3.99
C MET A 1 7.91 5.19 3.28
N ALA A 2 6.77 5.82 3.62
CA ALA A 2 6.37 7.09 2.98
C ALA A 2 7.37 8.24 3.24
N TYR A 3 7.83 8.40 4.49
CA TYR A 3 8.78 9.46 4.85
C TYR A 3 10.12 9.33 4.11
N THR A 4 10.74 8.15 4.13
CA THR A 4 12.04 7.90 3.45
C THR A 4 11.93 7.96 1.93
N PHE A 5 10.76 7.64 1.36
CA PHE A 5 10.49 7.82 -0.07
C PHE A 5 10.40 9.31 -0.44
N VAL A 6 9.78 10.15 0.40
CA VAL A 6 9.69 11.60 0.19
C VAL A 6 11.06 12.27 0.36
N GLN A 7 11.83 11.88 1.37
CA GLN A 7 13.18 12.42 1.62
C GLN A 7 14.23 11.94 0.59
N GLY A 8 13.90 10.96 -0.26
CA GLY A 8 14.84 10.43 -1.24
C GLY A 8 15.99 9.61 -0.65
N GLY A 9 15.95 9.30 0.65
CA GLY A 9 16.92 8.46 1.37
C GLY A 9 16.80 6.96 1.07
N HIS A 10 15.92 6.57 0.15
CA HIS A 10 15.97 5.23 -0.42
C HIS A 10 17.19 5.14 -1.35
N VAL A 11 18.11 4.22 -1.07
CA VAL A 11 19.26 3.93 -1.93
C VAL A 11 18.74 3.45 -3.29
N ARG A 12 18.68 4.37 -4.26
CA ARG A 12 18.27 4.07 -5.64
C ARG A 12 19.46 3.40 -6.35
N VAL A 13 19.45 2.07 -6.39
CA VAL A 13 20.44 1.25 -7.14
C VAL A 13 20.08 1.19 -8.64
N ASP A 14 19.12 2.00 -9.11
CA ASP A 14 18.67 1.99 -10.49
C ASP A 14 19.63 2.76 -11.42
N LEU A 15 20.66 2.08 -11.92
CA LEU A 15 21.62 2.62 -12.91
C LEU A 15 20.92 3.17 -14.17
N PHE A 16 19.81 2.54 -14.57
CA PHE A 16 19.00 2.95 -15.72
C PHE A 16 18.18 4.22 -15.48
N TYR A 17 17.81 4.50 -14.22
CA TYR A 17 17.04 5.69 -13.87
C TYR A 17 17.94 6.93 -13.85
N ALA A 18 19.19 6.81 -13.41
CA ALA A 18 20.14 7.93 -13.32
C ALA A 18 20.37 8.62 -14.69
N GLY A 19 20.53 7.83 -15.76
CA GLY A 19 20.76 8.34 -17.13
C GLY A 19 19.50 8.67 -17.94
N ALA A 20 18.30 8.40 -17.41
CA ALA A 20 17.06 8.60 -18.14
C ALA A 20 16.66 10.08 -18.24
N LYS A 21 16.09 10.48 -19.39
CA LYS A 21 15.53 11.83 -19.61
C LYS A 21 14.33 12.05 -18.68
N PHE A 22 14.06 13.31 -18.31
CA PHE A 22 12.96 13.70 -17.42
C PHE A 22 11.61 13.03 -17.78
N ARG A 23 11.22 13.10 -19.05
CA ARG A 23 9.97 12.48 -19.55
C ARG A 23 9.96 10.96 -19.37
N THR A 24 11.09 10.30 -19.62
CA THR A 24 11.24 8.85 -19.47
C THR A 24 11.13 8.44 -18.00
N LYS A 25 11.74 9.19 -17.07
CA LYS A 25 11.62 8.96 -15.63
C LYS A 25 10.16 8.98 -15.16
N ARG A 26 9.39 9.98 -15.57
CA ARG A 26 7.97 10.09 -15.19
C ARG A 26 7.11 8.96 -15.77
N VAL A 27 7.40 8.53 -17.00
CA VAL A 27 6.72 7.36 -17.59
C VAL A 27 7.05 6.08 -16.82
N ILE A 28 8.32 5.89 -16.44
CA ILE A 28 8.73 4.75 -15.61
C ILE A 28 8.00 4.78 -14.26
N ASP A 29 7.91 5.93 -13.60
CA ASP A 29 7.19 6.05 -12.31
C ASP A 29 5.69 5.72 -12.45
N MET A 30 5.04 6.23 -13.49
CA MET A 30 3.62 5.98 -13.75
C MET A 30 3.36 4.49 -14.03
N LEU A 31 4.17 3.88 -14.90
CA LEU A 31 4.07 2.45 -15.21
C LEU A 31 4.42 1.61 -13.98
N GLY A 32 5.43 2.01 -13.21
CA GLY A 32 5.83 1.42 -11.94
C GLY A 32 4.66 1.30 -10.98
N ALA A 33 4.00 2.43 -10.72
CA ALA A 33 2.85 2.50 -9.82
C ALA A 33 1.66 1.67 -10.34
N MET A 34 1.34 1.77 -11.63
CA MET A 34 0.17 1.08 -12.19
C MET A 34 0.33 -0.42 -12.38
N PHE A 35 1.51 -0.89 -12.81
CA PHE A 35 1.72 -2.30 -13.18
C PHE A 35 2.36 -3.14 -12.09
N PHE A 36 3.08 -2.53 -11.15
CA PHE A 36 3.71 -3.28 -10.07
C PHE A 36 3.00 -3.06 -8.73
N MET A 37 2.66 -1.82 -8.35
CA MET A 37 2.03 -1.57 -7.05
C MET A 37 0.55 -1.96 -7.03
N ILE A 38 -0.25 -1.53 -8.02
CA ILE A 38 -1.70 -1.79 -8.03
C ILE A 38 -2.03 -3.29 -8.10
N PRO A 39 -1.46 -4.10 -9.02
CA PRO A 39 -1.83 -5.51 -9.12
C PRO A 39 -1.46 -6.29 -7.87
N PHE A 40 -0.29 -6.02 -7.29
CA PHE A 40 0.13 -6.61 -6.02
C PHE A 40 -0.82 -6.23 -4.87
N ALA A 41 -1.21 -4.96 -4.78
CA ALA A 41 -2.13 -4.49 -3.76
C ALA A 41 -3.54 -5.07 -3.92
N ILE A 42 -4.04 -5.22 -5.15
CA ILE A 42 -5.33 -5.85 -5.46
C ILE A 42 -5.32 -7.32 -5.03
N VAL A 43 -4.29 -8.07 -5.40
CA VAL A 43 -4.16 -9.49 -5.02
C VAL A 43 -4.16 -9.61 -3.49
N THR A 44 -3.35 -8.80 -2.82
CA THR A 44 -3.26 -8.80 -1.35
C THR A 44 -4.59 -8.40 -0.71
N TRP A 45 -5.28 -7.40 -1.27
CA TRP A 45 -6.61 -6.98 -0.82
C TRP A 45 -7.65 -8.09 -0.96
N LEU A 46 -7.71 -8.77 -2.11
CA LEU A 46 -8.67 -9.85 -2.33
C LEU A 46 -8.48 -10.96 -1.30
N TYR A 47 -7.25 -11.47 -1.14
CA TYR A 47 -6.97 -12.51 -0.15
C TYR A 47 -7.18 -12.02 1.29
N GLY A 48 -6.70 -10.82 1.61
CA GLY A 48 -6.81 -10.20 2.93
C GLY A 48 -8.24 -9.92 3.37
N TRP A 49 -9.06 -9.37 2.48
CA TRP A 49 -10.47 -9.08 2.73
C TRP A 49 -11.26 -10.36 2.99
N PHE A 50 -11.10 -11.38 2.13
CA PHE A 50 -11.73 -12.69 2.34
C PHE A 50 -11.28 -13.36 3.64
N PHE A 51 -10.01 -13.22 3.99
CA PHE A 51 -9.45 -13.75 5.23
C PHE A 51 -9.95 -13.04 6.50
N LEU A 52 -10.19 -11.73 6.43
CA LEU A 52 -10.73 -10.92 7.50
C LEU A 52 -12.23 -11.19 7.69
N TRP A 53 -13.04 -10.92 6.67
CA TRP A 53 -14.50 -10.85 6.83
C TRP A 53 -15.12 -12.22 7.17
N ARG A 54 -14.63 -13.31 6.55
CA ARG A 54 -15.15 -14.66 6.80
C ARG A 54 -14.92 -15.13 8.23
N HIS A 55 -13.93 -14.58 8.91
CA HIS A 55 -13.65 -14.90 10.32
C HIS A 55 -14.46 -14.02 11.28
N LEU A 56 -14.92 -12.86 10.83
CA LEU A 56 -15.73 -11.95 11.64
C LEU A 56 -17.22 -12.29 11.62
N VAL A 57 -17.64 -13.25 10.81
CA VAL A 57 -19.04 -13.52 10.53
C VAL A 57 -19.39 -14.99 10.82
N THR A 58 -20.46 -15.20 11.58
CA THR A 58 -21.03 -16.52 11.85
C THR A 58 -22.50 -16.57 11.39
N PRO A 59 -22.98 -17.66 10.77
CA PRO A 59 -22.26 -18.89 10.39
C PRO A 59 -21.35 -18.70 9.17
N ASN A 60 -20.22 -19.41 9.13
CA ASN A 60 -19.22 -19.29 8.07
C ASN A 60 -19.83 -19.63 6.69
N PRO A 61 -19.77 -18.70 5.71
CA PRO A 61 -20.20 -18.99 4.35
C PRO A 61 -19.21 -19.95 3.68
N SER A 62 -19.73 -21.06 3.13
CA SER A 62 -18.94 -21.99 2.33
C SER A 62 -19.16 -21.72 0.85
N ALA A 63 -18.11 -21.85 0.04
CA ALA A 63 -18.21 -21.72 -1.42
C ALA A 63 -19.10 -22.79 -2.07
N SER A 64 -19.37 -23.89 -1.35
CA SER A 64 -20.22 -24.99 -1.82
C SER A 64 -21.69 -24.86 -1.40
N ASP A 65 -22.05 -23.84 -0.61
CA ASP A 65 -23.44 -23.61 -0.20
C ASP A 65 -24.29 -23.17 -1.40
N ARG A 66 -25.48 -23.76 -1.58
CA ARG A 66 -26.46 -23.30 -2.59
C ARG A 66 -27.02 -21.93 -2.21
N LEU A 67 -27.47 -21.16 -3.20
CA LEU A 67 -28.04 -19.82 -3.01
C LEU A 67 -29.13 -19.79 -1.93
N ASP A 68 -30.04 -20.76 -1.91
CA ASP A 68 -31.12 -20.83 -0.90
C ASP A 68 -30.60 -21.01 0.53
N LEU A 69 -29.52 -21.76 0.71
CA LEU A 69 -28.85 -21.94 2.00
C LEU A 69 -28.15 -20.65 2.44
N LEU A 70 -27.50 -19.95 1.50
CA LEU A 70 -26.88 -18.64 1.78
C LEU A 70 -27.91 -17.59 2.16
N LEU A 71 -29.07 -17.54 1.49
CA LEU A 71 -30.18 -16.64 1.81
C LEU A 71 -30.81 -16.92 3.18
N ARG A 72 -30.78 -18.18 3.65
CA ARG A 72 -31.20 -18.53 5.02
C ARG A 72 -30.14 -18.14 6.04
N LYS A 73 -28.85 -18.41 5.74
CA LYS A 73 -27.72 -18.05 6.61
C LYS A 73 -27.56 -16.55 6.78
N SER A 74 -27.84 -15.74 5.75
CA SER A 74 -27.73 -14.28 5.81
C SER A 74 -28.68 -13.66 6.85
N ARG A 75 -29.85 -14.26 7.09
CA ARG A 75 -30.80 -13.81 8.13
C ARG A 75 -30.31 -14.08 9.55
N LEU A 76 -29.38 -15.01 9.71
CA LEU A 76 -28.80 -15.43 10.99
C LEU A 76 -27.38 -14.89 11.18
N LEU A 77 -26.93 -14.03 10.27
CA LEU A 77 -25.58 -13.50 10.23
C LEU A 77 -25.32 -12.66 11.48
N LYS A 78 -24.35 -13.10 12.28
CA LYS A 78 -23.87 -12.39 13.47
C LYS A 78 -22.41 -12.06 13.31
N TRP A 79 -22.07 -10.85 13.74
CA TRP A 79 -20.68 -10.44 13.92
C TRP A 79 -20.08 -11.15 15.13
N ASN A 80 -18.92 -11.76 14.95
CA ASN A 80 -18.13 -12.43 15.97
C ASN A 80 -16.67 -11.99 15.84
N VAL A 81 -16.19 -11.18 16.79
CA VAL A 81 -14.79 -10.75 16.81
C VAL A 81 -14.04 -11.68 17.76
N GLU A 82 -13.33 -12.66 17.19
CA GLU A 82 -12.49 -13.56 17.97
C GLU A 82 -11.19 -12.84 18.34
N THR A 83 -11.00 -12.57 19.63
CA THR A 83 -9.81 -11.87 20.15
C THR A 83 -8.62 -12.81 20.37
N ILE A 84 -8.86 -14.11 20.45
CA ILE A 84 -7.85 -15.15 20.72
C ILE A 84 -7.57 -15.94 19.44
N GLY A 85 -6.29 -16.13 19.10
CA GLY A 85 -5.90 -16.95 17.95
C GLY A 85 -6.13 -18.44 18.19
N PHE A 86 -6.51 -19.19 17.15
CA PHE A 86 -6.73 -20.65 17.20
C PHE A 86 -5.49 -21.50 17.54
N SER A 87 -4.31 -20.87 17.72
CA SER A 87 -3.07 -21.56 18.05
C SER A 87 -2.86 -21.56 19.57
N PRO A 88 -2.39 -22.68 20.17
CA PRO A 88 -1.96 -22.72 21.57
C PRO A 88 -0.91 -21.64 21.93
N ASN A 89 -0.15 -21.17 20.93
CA ASN A 89 0.83 -20.09 21.04
C ASN A 89 0.41 -18.81 20.28
N GLY A 90 -0.87 -18.67 19.92
CA GLY A 90 -1.37 -17.51 19.17
C GLY A 90 -1.34 -16.23 20.00
N PHE A 91 -0.80 -15.14 19.44
CA PHE A 91 -0.80 -13.86 20.13
C PHE A 91 -2.22 -13.29 20.24
N ASN A 92 -2.48 -12.55 21.32
CA ASN A 92 -3.76 -11.89 21.59
C ASN A 92 -3.99 -10.75 20.58
N GLY A 93 -5.21 -10.59 20.07
CA GLY A 93 -5.55 -9.56 19.08
C GLY A 93 -5.29 -9.96 17.63
N TYR A 94 -5.36 -11.25 17.31
CA TYR A 94 -5.14 -11.76 15.94
C TYR A 94 -6.03 -11.09 14.88
N PHE A 95 -7.26 -10.69 15.24
CA PHE A 95 -8.14 -9.93 14.35
C PHE A 95 -7.50 -8.58 13.91
N LEU A 96 -6.75 -7.93 14.80
CA LEU A 96 -6.11 -6.63 14.53
C LEU A 96 -5.10 -6.75 13.41
N PHE A 97 -4.31 -7.82 13.38
CA PHE A 97 -3.38 -8.09 12.29
C PHE A 97 -4.07 -8.13 10.92
N LYS A 98 -5.25 -8.77 10.85
CA LYS A 98 -6.05 -8.86 9.61
C LYS A 98 -6.58 -7.49 9.18
N VAL A 99 -7.03 -6.67 10.13
CA VAL A 99 -7.49 -5.30 9.88
C VAL A 99 -6.33 -4.42 9.41
N LEU A 100 -5.17 -4.51 10.07
CA LEU A 100 -3.96 -3.78 9.69
C LEU A 100 -3.48 -4.17 8.30
N LEU A 101 -3.57 -5.45 7.91
CA LEU A 101 -3.26 -5.91 6.56
C LEU A 101 -4.17 -5.26 5.52
N CYS A 102 -5.48 -5.20 5.78
CA CYS A 102 -6.43 -4.54 4.88
C CYS A 102 -6.17 -3.02 4.81
N ALA A 103 -5.96 -2.37 5.95
CA ALA A 103 -5.63 -0.94 6.02
C ALA A 103 -4.33 -0.61 5.27
N PHE A 104 -3.31 -1.45 5.41
CA PHE A 104 -2.05 -1.34 4.67
C PHE A 104 -2.28 -1.41 3.15
N CYS A 105 -3.10 -2.36 2.67
CA CYS A 105 -3.43 -2.45 1.25
C CYS A 105 -4.12 -1.17 0.74
N VAL A 106 -5.06 -0.60 1.52
CA VAL A 106 -5.70 0.67 1.17
C VAL A 106 -4.67 1.79 1.06
N MET A 107 -3.77 1.90 2.04
CA MET A 107 -2.72 2.93 2.01
C MET A 107 -1.78 2.76 0.80
N VAL A 108 -1.42 1.53 0.43
CA VAL A 108 -0.58 1.26 -0.75
C VAL A 108 -1.31 1.64 -2.05
N ILE A 109 -2.61 1.37 -2.16
CA ILE A 109 -3.40 1.78 -3.32
C ILE A 109 -3.45 3.31 -3.42
N LEU A 110 -3.69 3.99 -2.30
CA LEU A 110 -3.68 5.46 -2.25
C LEU A 110 -2.30 6.04 -2.60
N GLN A 111 -1.21 5.42 -2.11
CA GLN A 111 0.16 5.80 -2.45
C GLN A 111 0.44 5.61 -3.95
N ALA A 112 -0.01 4.51 -4.55
CA ALA A 112 0.16 4.25 -5.98
C ALA A 112 -0.60 5.29 -6.83
N ILE A 113 -1.83 5.62 -6.43
CA ILE A 113 -2.62 6.67 -7.08
C ILE A 113 -1.93 8.03 -6.96
N SER A 114 -1.47 8.40 -5.77
CA SER A 114 -0.74 9.66 -5.53
C SER A 114 0.54 9.76 -6.38
N THR A 115 1.32 8.68 -6.43
CA THR A 115 2.55 8.62 -7.24
C THR A 115 2.25 8.76 -8.72
N PHE A 116 1.21 8.08 -9.21
CA PHE A 116 0.77 8.20 -10.60
C PHE A 116 0.35 9.63 -10.95
N TYR A 117 -0.51 10.26 -10.12
CA TYR A 117 -0.96 11.63 -10.37
C TYR A 117 0.18 12.63 -10.33
N ARG A 118 1.10 12.51 -9.36
CA ARG A 118 2.30 13.34 -9.30
C ARG A 118 3.10 13.25 -10.59
N SER A 119 3.44 12.03 -11.01
CA SER A 119 4.25 11.82 -12.22
C SER A 119 3.51 12.24 -13.49
N PHE A 120 2.18 12.12 -13.54
CA PHE A 120 1.35 12.59 -14.65
C PHE A 120 1.33 14.12 -14.75
N LEU A 121 1.17 14.83 -13.64
CA LEU A 121 1.20 16.29 -13.60
C LEU A 121 2.59 16.83 -13.97
N GLU A 122 3.64 16.26 -13.38
CA GLU A 122 5.04 16.61 -13.71
C GLU A 122 5.37 16.30 -15.18
N PHE A 123 4.81 15.22 -15.73
CA PHE A 123 4.92 14.94 -17.16
C PHE A 123 4.20 16.02 -17.99
N ARG A 124 3.03 16.52 -17.60
CA ARG A 124 2.31 17.55 -18.37
C ARG A 124 2.99 18.92 -18.31
N GLU A 125 3.43 19.35 -17.14
CA GLU A 125 4.04 20.67 -16.92
C GLU A 125 5.46 20.78 -17.49
N GLY A 126 6.21 19.67 -17.52
CA GLY A 126 7.55 19.64 -18.11
C GLY A 126 8.67 19.71 -17.06
N PRO A 127 9.93 19.91 -17.48
CA PRO A 127 11.09 19.75 -16.61
C PRO A 127 11.09 20.70 -15.40
N GLU A 128 10.52 21.90 -15.55
CA GLU A 128 10.48 22.93 -14.51
C GLU A 128 9.57 22.58 -13.32
N SER A 129 8.66 21.61 -13.48
CA SER A 129 7.80 21.17 -12.38
C SER A 129 8.41 20.07 -11.52
N GLU A 130 9.62 19.61 -11.85
CA GLU A 130 10.30 18.52 -11.11
C GLU A 130 10.44 18.88 -9.63
N GLY A 131 9.71 18.18 -8.75
CA GLY A 131 9.81 18.42 -7.31
C GLY A 131 9.30 19.80 -6.86
N LYS A 132 8.47 20.49 -7.66
CA LYS A 132 7.96 21.84 -7.36
C LYS A 132 7.30 21.98 -5.98
N TYR A 133 6.65 20.92 -5.51
CA TYR A 133 5.96 20.86 -4.22
C TYR A 133 6.65 19.92 -3.23
N LEU A 134 7.91 19.53 -3.50
CA LEU A 134 8.67 18.65 -2.63
C LEU A 134 9.33 19.49 -1.55
N ASP A 135 8.66 19.58 -0.41
CA ASP A 135 9.23 20.14 0.81
C ASP A 135 10.05 19.07 1.53
N ARG A 136 11.35 19.32 1.70
CA ARG A 136 12.26 18.44 2.44
C ARG A 136 12.55 19.06 3.78
N ASP A 137 12.55 18.25 4.83
CA ASP A 137 12.93 18.74 6.14
C ASP A 137 14.42 19.08 6.09
N SER A 138 14.79 20.33 6.35
CA SER A 138 16.18 20.66 6.67
C SER A 138 16.40 20.41 8.16
N LEU A 139 17.39 19.58 8.48
CA LEU A 139 18.02 19.61 9.80
C LEU A 139 18.70 20.99 9.86
N GLY A 140 18.21 21.90 10.72
CA GLY A 140 18.55 23.34 10.67
C GLY A 140 20.04 23.68 10.57
N GLU A 141 20.34 24.96 10.24
CA GLU A 141 21.69 25.49 10.01
C GLU A 141 22.76 24.89 10.96
N GLY A 142 23.51 23.90 10.47
CA GLY A 142 24.58 23.26 11.26
C GLY A 142 24.90 21.80 10.93
N GLU A 143 23.99 21.03 10.33
CA GLU A 143 24.21 19.59 10.08
C GLU A 143 24.38 19.21 8.59
N GLU A 144 24.41 20.17 7.66
CA GLU A 144 24.65 19.91 6.22
C GLU A 144 26.07 19.40 5.91
N ALA A 145 27.00 19.46 6.87
CA ALA A 145 28.40 19.11 6.66
C ALA A 145 28.72 17.60 6.80
N TYR A 146 27.79 16.76 7.27
CA TYR A 146 28.12 15.38 7.65
C TYR A 146 27.69 14.25 6.69
N GLU A 147 26.87 14.51 5.66
CA GLU A 147 26.43 13.43 4.74
C GLU A 147 27.17 13.35 3.38
N GLY A 148 28.35 13.97 3.26
CA GLY A 148 29.04 14.11 1.96
C GLY A 148 30.39 13.41 1.76
N THR A 149 30.93 12.69 2.75
CA THR A 149 32.18 11.92 2.58
C THR A 149 31.92 10.44 2.82
N HIS A 150 31.62 9.70 1.74
CA HIS A 150 32.18 8.40 1.35
C HIS A 150 31.44 7.80 0.16
#